data_AF-A0A9E4HB17-F1
#
_entry.id   AF-A0A9E4HB17-F1
#
_cell.length_a   1.000
_cell.length_b   1.000
_cell.length_c   1.000
_cell.angle_alpha   90.00
_cell.angle_beta   90.00
_cell.angle_gamma   90.00
#
_symmetry.space_group_name_H-M   'P 1'
#
loop_
_entity.id
_entity.type
_entity.pdbx_description
1 polymer ?
#
loop_
_entity_poly.entity_id
_entity_poly.type
_entity_poly.pdbx_seq_one_letter_code
_entity_poly.pdbx_strand_id
1 'polypeptide(L)'
;MRQTATVNNKLLPLPGIFKRYYRKLIANYIRFYVPPDVSVLIVGDDAALLAWQLDPKKCVAIAREEEDIERWRPHLQENIRLLVDIDIVTLGEQFDVVILSNAIGYWGDIQARLEKLRKLCHDGTRLMITHYGALWRPVIRVAEILGIQKQRPLSSWLAPEDIENILGLSGFDVVRKNFKILCPIYIPLIAEFCNYILANLPFFWRLSLLEVVSARLAPQPELRQEKSVTVLIPTHNERGNIEPALRRVPMMGTHTEVIFVDGNSTDGTMGEIQAQMKNFSHLDISVYTQDGKGKGDAVRKGFSLAKGDILMILDADLTVPPEDLPKFYEAIISGKGEFINGTRLVYPMEKQAMRFLNTLGNKFFSRAFTYLLEQRFKDTLCGTKVISRENYTKLVANRQYFGDFDPFGDFDLIFGAAKLNLKIVEVPIRYRVRTYGYTSISRFRHGWILLKMCFFAFRKIKLT
;
A
#
# COMPACT_ATOMS: atom_id res chain seq x y z
N MET A 1 21.91 8.54 -8.75
CA MET A 1 21.22 9.59 -9.53
C MET A 1 20.47 8.95 -10.69
N ARG A 2 19.22 8.52 -10.48
CA ARG A 2 18.27 8.29 -11.58
C ARG A 2 17.29 9.44 -11.53
N GLN A 3 17.12 10.10 -12.67
CA GLN A 3 16.25 11.25 -12.86
C GLN A 3 14.90 11.01 -12.20
N THR A 4 14.41 12.02 -11.48
CA THR A 4 12.98 12.22 -11.23
C THR A 4 12.20 11.72 -12.43
N ALA A 5 11.26 10.80 -12.20
CA ALA A 5 10.33 10.28 -13.19
C ALA A 5 9.64 11.46 -13.89
N THR A 6 10.29 11.94 -14.94
CA THR A 6 9.74 12.89 -15.88
C THR A 6 8.67 12.04 -16.54
N VAL A 7 7.41 12.46 -16.44
CA VAL A 7 6.30 11.81 -17.15
C VAL A 7 6.81 11.53 -18.54
N ASN A 8 7.08 10.26 -18.85
CA ASN A 8 7.58 9.86 -20.14
C ASN A 8 6.38 10.04 -21.06
N ASN A 9 6.18 11.29 -21.49
CA ASN A 9 5.05 11.79 -22.27
C ASN A 9 5.28 11.37 -23.72
N LYS A 10 5.77 10.14 -23.93
CA LYS A 10 5.88 9.53 -25.25
C LYS A 10 4.47 9.52 -25.81
N LEU A 11 4.26 10.27 -26.90
CA LEU A 11 3.00 10.31 -27.61
C LEU A 11 2.57 8.87 -27.94
N LEU A 12 1.38 8.48 -27.50
CA LEU A 12 0.82 7.16 -27.79
C LEU A 12 0.70 7.00 -29.31
N PRO A 13 1.38 6.02 -29.94
CA PRO A 13 1.32 5.75 -31.38
C PRO A 13 0.02 5.04 -31.76
N LEU A 14 -1.12 5.63 -31.41
CA LEU A 14 -2.45 5.07 -31.66
C LEU A 14 -3.25 5.95 -32.62
N PRO A 15 -3.99 5.40 -33.59
CA PRO A 15 -4.92 6.20 -34.37
C PRO A 15 -6.10 6.67 -33.50
N GLY A 16 -6.46 7.96 -33.60
CA GLY A 16 -7.61 8.57 -32.91
C GLY A 16 -7.31 9.10 -31.50
N ILE A 17 -7.73 10.34 -31.23
CA ILE A 17 -7.53 11.06 -29.95
C ILE A 17 -8.21 10.33 -28.78
N PHE A 18 -9.37 9.73 -29.01
CA PHE A 18 -10.17 9.05 -27.98
C PHE A 18 -9.48 7.81 -27.40
N LYS A 19 -8.98 6.92 -28.27
CA LYS A 19 -8.27 5.71 -27.84
C LYS A 19 -6.98 6.05 -27.10
N ARG A 20 -6.31 7.16 -27.45
CA ARG A 20 -5.12 7.66 -26.73
C ARG A 20 -5.44 8.10 -25.31
N TYR A 21 -6.52 8.86 -25.10
CA TYR A 21 -6.84 9.41 -23.79
C TYR A 21 -7.18 8.34 -22.75
N TYR A 22 -8.12 7.45 -23.07
CA TYR A 22 -8.51 6.34 -22.18
C TYR A 22 -7.31 5.47 -21.76
N ARG A 23 -6.51 5.06 -22.74
CA ARG A 23 -5.32 4.23 -22.54
C ARG A 23 -4.24 4.92 -21.69
N LYS A 24 -4.09 6.25 -21.85
CA LYS A 24 -3.22 7.06 -20.98
C LYS A 24 -3.69 7.05 -19.53
N LEU A 25 -5.00 7.18 -19.29
CA LEU A 25 -5.56 7.15 -17.92
C LEU A 25 -5.29 5.81 -17.22
N ILE A 26 -5.53 4.69 -17.91
CA ILE A 26 -5.25 3.36 -17.34
C ILE A 26 -3.76 3.21 -17.02
N ALA A 27 -2.89 3.56 -17.97
CA ALA A 27 -1.44 3.42 -17.81
C ALA A 27 -0.93 4.26 -16.62
N ASN A 28 -1.40 5.50 -16.48
CA ASN A 28 -1.04 6.37 -15.35
C ASN A 28 -1.48 5.77 -14.01
N TYR A 29 -2.72 5.26 -13.96
CA TYR A 29 -3.26 4.65 -12.75
C TYR A 29 -2.48 3.39 -12.34
N ILE A 30 -2.21 2.48 -13.28
CA ILE A 30 -1.45 1.25 -12.99
C ILE A 30 0.00 1.60 -12.60
N ARG A 31 0.65 2.57 -13.29
CA ARG A 31 2.02 3.01 -12.99
C ARG A 31 2.19 3.49 -11.55
N PHE A 32 1.15 4.04 -10.91
CA PHE A 32 1.24 4.44 -9.51
C PHE A 32 1.65 3.27 -8.58
N TYR A 33 1.15 2.07 -8.88
CA TYR A 33 1.27 0.84 -8.09
C TYR A 33 2.38 -0.10 -8.56
N VAL A 34 2.97 0.12 -9.73
CA VAL A 34 4.01 -0.73 -10.30
C VAL A 34 5.33 0.02 -10.29
N PRO A 35 6.25 -0.28 -9.36
CA PRO A 35 7.59 0.31 -9.37
C PRO A 35 8.36 -0.11 -10.62
N PRO A 36 9.29 0.72 -11.14
CA PRO A 36 10.00 0.43 -12.38
C PRO A 36 11.04 -0.70 -12.24
N ASP A 37 11.46 -1.05 -11.03
CA ASP A 37 12.52 -2.01 -10.73
C ASP A 37 12.04 -3.46 -10.56
N VAL A 38 10.76 -3.74 -10.82
CA VAL A 38 10.13 -5.04 -10.59
C VAL A 38 9.93 -5.86 -11.87
N SER A 39 9.70 -7.16 -11.72
CA SER A 39 9.27 -8.05 -12.79
C SER A 39 7.74 -8.03 -12.95
N VAL A 40 7.25 -7.94 -14.18
CA VAL A 40 5.82 -7.78 -14.46
C VAL A 40 5.34 -8.80 -15.50
N LEU A 41 4.25 -9.49 -15.18
CA LEU A 41 3.45 -10.25 -16.14
C LEU A 41 2.18 -9.46 -16.48
N ILE A 42 1.89 -9.24 -17.75
CA ILE A 42 0.66 -8.57 -18.19
C ILE A 42 -0.09 -9.49 -19.14
N VAL A 43 -1.38 -9.71 -18.91
CA VAL A 43 -2.23 -10.57 -19.73
C VAL A 43 -3.48 -9.80 -20.13
N GLY A 44 -3.82 -9.78 -21.42
CA GLY A 44 -5.11 -9.29 -21.93
C GLY A 44 -5.05 -8.10 -22.88
N ASP A 45 -6.15 -7.34 -22.95
CA ASP A 45 -6.47 -6.40 -24.04
C ASP A 45 -5.44 -5.26 -24.19
N ASP A 46 -4.87 -4.76 -23.10
CA ASP A 46 -3.91 -3.64 -23.12
C ASP A 46 -2.47 -4.08 -22.80
N ALA A 47 -2.14 -5.37 -22.96
CA ALA A 47 -0.87 -5.93 -22.50
C ALA A 47 0.37 -5.24 -23.08
N ALA A 48 0.45 -5.09 -24.41
CA ALA A 48 1.60 -4.47 -25.06
C ALA A 48 1.71 -2.96 -24.77
N LEU A 49 0.58 -2.25 -24.67
CA LEU A 49 0.53 -0.85 -24.27
C LEU A 49 1.08 -0.66 -22.85
N LEU A 50 0.60 -1.46 -21.91
CA LEU A 50 0.99 -1.36 -20.51
C LEU A 50 2.47 -1.73 -20.35
N ALA A 51 2.95 -2.75 -21.06
CA ALA A 51 4.38 -3.08 -21.08
C ALA A 51 5.23 -1.88 -21.52
N TRP A 52 4.82 -1.20 -22.60
CA TRP A 52 5.50 0.00 -23.10
C TRP A 52 5.48 1.17 -22.11
N GLN A 53 4.34 1.42 -21.47
CA GLN A 53 4.16 2.56 -20.58
C GLN A 53 4.77 2.33 -19.19
N LEU A 54 4.71 1.12 -18.64
CA LEU A 54 5.20 0.84 -17.30
C LEU A 54 6.72 0.77 -17.25
N ASP A 55 7.36 0.34 -18.35
CA ASP A 55 8.81 0.23 -18.48
C ASP A 55 9.49 -0.49 -17.29
N PRO A 56 9.05 -1.72 -16.94
CA PRO A 56 9.55 -2.43 -15.77
C PRO A 56 10.91 -3.06 -16.04
N LYS A 57 11.65 -3.45 -14.99
CA LYS A 57 12.94 -4.14 -15.10
C LYS A 57 12.89 -5.36 -16.03
N LYS A 58 11.80 -6.12 -15.96
CA LYS A 58 11.51 -7.27 -16.82
C LYS A 58 10.01 -7.35 -17.07
N CYS A 59 9.58 -7.55 -18.32
CA CYS A 59 8.17 -7.71 -18.65
C CYS A 59 7.93 -8.94 -19.52
N VAL A 60 6.90 -9.71 -19.20
CA VAL A 60 6.25 -10.62 -20.14
C VAL A 60 4.83 -10.11 -20.38
N ALA A 61 4.48 -9.82 -21.63
CA ALA A 61 3.14 -9.36 -21.98
C ALA A 61 2.49 -10.33 -22.98
N ILE A 62 1.40 -10.95 -22.54
CA ILE A 62 0.58 -11.88 -23.31
C ILE A 62 -0.62 -11.12 -23.83
N ALA A 63 -0.56 -10.75 -25.11
CA ALA A 63 -1.66 -10.13 -25.83
C ALA A 63 -2.62 -11.20 -26.38
N ARG A 64 -3.85 -10.79 -26.69
CA ARG A 64 -4.84 -11.69 -27.30
C ARG A 64 -4.69 -11.78 -28.82
N GLU A 65 -4.33 -10.67 -29.47
CA GLU A 65 -4.27 -10.56 -30.93
C GLU A 65 -2.84 -10.23 -31.38
N GLU A 66 -2.38 -10.87 -32.46
CA GLU A 66 -1.07 -10.60 -33.06
C GLU A 66 -0.96 -9.15 -33.55
N GLU A 67 -2.05 -8.57 -34.07
CA GLU A 67 -2.08 -7.17 -34.52
C GLU A 67 -1.66 -6.18 -33.43
N ASP A 68 -1.99 -6.45 -32.17
CA ASP A 68 -1.59 -5.58 -31.06
C ASP A 68 -0.08 -5.71 -30.79
N ILE A 69 0.50 -6.91 -30.93
CA ILE A 69 1.95 -7.09 -30.84
C ILE A 69 2.66 -6.35 -31.95
N GLU A 70 2.25 -6.55 -33.20
CA GLU A 70 2.88 -5.93 -34.37
C GLU A 70 2.89 -4.40 -34.27
N ARG A 71 1.79 -3.81 -33.78
CA ARG A 71 1.69 -2.36 -33.58
C ARG A 71 2.72 -1.83 -32.58
N TRP A 72 2.96 -2.56 -31.48
CA TRP A 72 3.79 -2.08 -30.37
C TRP A 72 5.25 -2.52 -30.45
N ARG A 73 5.54 -3.62 -31.15
CA ARG A 73 6.88 -4.21 -31.28
C ARG A 73 7.98 -3.19 -31.63
N PRO A 74 7.79 -2.22 -32.54
CA PRO A 74 8.82 -1.22 -32.86
C PRO A 74 9.15 -0.24 -31.72
N HIS A 75 8.31 -0.16 -30.69
CA HIS A 75 8.42 0.82 -29.61
C HIS A 75 8.91 0.22 -28.29
N LEU A 76 8.99 -1.12 -28.22
CA LEU A 76 9.31 -1.84 -27.00
C LEU A 76 10.82 -2.02 -26.83
N GLN A 77 11.23 -2.07 -25.58
CA GLN A 77 12.61 -2.32 -25.17
C GLN A 77 12.89 -3.82 -25.11
N GLU A 78 14.17 -4.20 -25.13
CA GLU A 78 14.63 -5.60 -25.15
C GLU A 78 14.24 -6.41 -23.91
N ASN A 79 14.02 -5.75 -22.78
CA ASN A 79 13.53 -6.34 -21.52
C ASN A 79 12.04 -6.76 -21.56
N ILE A 80 11.34 -6.54 -22.69
CA ILE A 80 9.92 -6.84 -22.86
C ILE A 80 9.74 -8.00 -23.85
N ARG A 81 9.24 -9.13 -23.36
CA ARG A 81 8.87 -10.30 -24.17
C ARG A 81 7.37 -10.26 -24.48
N LEU A 82 7.02 -10.14 -25.75
CA LEU A 82 5.63 -10.22 -26.22
C LEU A 82 5.25 -11.62 -26.70
N LEU A 83 4.06 -12.08 -26.33
CA LEU A 83 3.51 -13.40 -26.66
C LEU A 83 2.03 -13.28 -27.00
N VAL A 84 1.50 -14.13 -27.89
CA VAL A 84 0.06 -14.15 -28.24
C VAL A 84 -0.58 -15.43 -27.74
N ASP A 85 -1.67 -15.28 -26.99
CA ASP A 85 -2.62 -16.35 -26.66
C ASP A 85 -2.00 -17.68 -26.18
N ILE A 86 -0.92 -17.59 -25.41
CA ILE A 86 -0.27 -18.76 -24.80
C ILE A 86 -0.87 -19.10 -23.43
N ASP A 87 -0.81 -20.38 -23.03
CA ASP A 87 -1.12 -20.76 -21.64
C ASP A 87 -0.02 -20.22 -20.71
N ILE A 88 -0.43 -19.43 -19.72
CA ILE A 88 0.43 -18.81 -18.71
C ILE A 88 1.33 -19.83 -17.99
N VAL A 89 0.90 -21.09 -17.85
CA VAL A 89 1.67 -22.15 -17.17
C VAL A 89 3.01 -22.42 -17.85
N THR A 90 3.15 -22.11 -19.13
CA THR A 90 4.37 -22.35 -19.91
C THR A 90 5.51 -21.38 -19.57
N LEU A 91 5.27 -20.31 -18.81
CA LEU A 91 6.28 -19.29 -18.53
C LEU A 91 7.40 -19.78 -17.59
N GLY A 92 7.09 -20.68 -16.65
CA GLY A 92 8.09 -21.30 -15.76
C GLY A 92 8.84 -20.33 -14.82
N GLU A 93 8.37 -19.09 -14.69
CA GLU A 93 9.01 -18.04 -13.88
C GLU A 93 7.98 -17.30 -13.02
N GLN A 94 8.45 -16.71 -11.91
CA GLN A 94 7.60 -15.94 -10.99
C GLN A 94 7.77 -14.42 -11.21
N PHE A 95 6.73 -13.66 -10.88
CA PHE A 95 6.68 -12.21 -11.10
C PHE A 95 6.31 -11.45 -9.84
N ASP A 96 6.89 -10.26 -9.65
CA ASP A 96 6.57 -9.36 -8.55
C ASP A 96 5.18 -8.73 -8.72
N VAL A 97 4.78 -8.45 -9.97
CA VAL A 97 3.45 -7.91 -10.30
C VAL A 97 2.84 -8.69 -11.46
N VAL A 98 1.57 -9.09 -11.30
CA VAL A 98 0.75 -9.66 -12.35
C VAL A 98 -0.42 -8.72 -12.64
N ILE A 99 -0.63 -8.36 -13.90
CA ILE A 99 -1.71 -7.49 -14.35
C ILE A 99 -2.61 -8.27 -15.30
N LEU A 100 -3.87 -8.47 -14.92
CA LEU A 100 -4.91 -9.03 -15.77
C LEU A 100 -5.75 -7.87 -16.33
N SER A 101 -5.40 -7.44 -17.54
CA SER A 101 -6.04 -6.31 -18.21
C SER A 101 -7.27 -6.75 -18.99
N ASN A 102 -8.45 -6.61 -18.37
CA ASN A 102 -9.73 -7.11 -18.90
C ASN A 102 -9.73 -8.61 -19.23
N ALA A 103 -8.75 -9.35 -18.68
CA ALA A 103 -8.45 -10.72 -19.09
C ALA A 103 -9.53 -11.71 -18.64
N ILE A 104 -9.97 -11.55 -17.40
CA ILE A 104 -10.89 -12.49 -16.74
C ILE A 104 -12.26 -12.52 -17.38
N GLY A 105 -12.65 -11.47 -18.12
CA GLY A 105 -13.96 -11.36 -18.73
C GLY A 105 -14.19 -12.41 -19.80
N TYR A 106 -13.15 -12.89 -20.49
CA TYR A 106 -13.28 -13.84 -21.60
C TYR A 106 -12.79 -15.25 -21.25
N TRP A 107 -12.45 -15.52 -19.99
CA TRP A 107 -12.07 -16.86 -19.56
C TRP A 107 -13.33 -17.71 -19.35
N GLY A 108 -13.35 -18.91 -19.94
CA GLY A 108 -14.43 -19.87 -19.72
C GLY A 108 -14.47 -20.40 -18.29
N ASP A 109 -13.30 -20.71 -17.72
CA ASP A 109 -13.13 -21.07 -16.31
C ASP A 109 -12.12 -20.11 -15.67
N ILE A 110 -12.66 -19.13 -14.93
CA ILE A 110 -11.85 -18.07 -14.30
C ILE A 110 -11.05 -18.65 -13.12
N GLN A 111 -11.67 -19.50 -12.31
CA GLN A 111 -11.05 -20.07 -11.11
C GLN A 111 -9.86 -20.94 -11.49
N ALA A 112 -10.03 -21.90 -12.41
CA ALA A 112 -8.94 -22.80 -12.81
C ALA A 112 -7.73 -22.04 -13.39
N ARG A 113 -7.97 -20.93 -14.10
CA ARG A 113 -6.89 -20.07 -14.62
C ARG A 113 -6.19 -19.27 -13.52
N LEU A 114 -6.91 -18.77 -12.52
CA LEU A 114 -6.31 -18.10 -11.36
C LEU A 114 -5.51 -19.09 -10.49
N GLU A 115 -5.99 -20.32 -10.32
CA GLU A 115 -5.25 -21.38 -9.63
C GLU A 115 -3.94 -21.74 -10.34
N LYS A 116 -3.96 -21.83 -11.67
CA LYS A 116 -2.74 -21.96 -12.49
C LYS A 116 -1.81 -20.76 -12.32
N LEU A 117 -2.36 -19.55 -12.28
CA LEU A 117 -1.60 -18.31 -12.14
C LEU A 117 -0.80 -18.25 -10.83
N ARG A 118 -1.28 -18.88 -9.75
CA ARG A 118 -0.54 -18.96 -8.47
C ARG A 118 0.87 -19.51 -8.61
N LYS A 119 1.12 -20.41 -9.57
CA LYS A 119 2.46 -20.97 -9.81
C LYS A 119 3.48 -19.93 -10.29
N LEU A 120 3.00 -18.82 -10.84
CA LEU A 120 3.81 -17.68 -11.30
C LEU A 120 3.90 -16.58 -10.22
N CYS A 121 3.38 -16.82 -9.02
CA CYS A 121 3.39 -15.88 -7.91
C CYS A 121 4.32 -16.40 -6.79
N HIS A 122 5.03 -15.48 -6.15
CA HIS A 122 5.67 -15.66 -4.84
C HIS A 122 4.90 -14.85 -3.79
N ASP A 123 5.26 -14.97 -2.51
CA ASP A 123 4.52 -14.34 -1.39
C ASP A 123 4.41 -12.81 -1.50
N GLY A 124 5.39 -12.18 -2.16
CA GLY A 124 5.42 -10.75 -2.42
C GLY A 124 4.65 -10.30 -3.66
N THR A 125 4.11 -11.22 -4.46
CA THR A 125 3.46 -10.88 -5.73
C THR A 125 2.19 -10.05 -5.51
N ARG A 126 1.99 -9.05 -6.37
CA ARG A 126 0.76 -8.24 -6.44
C ARG A 126 -0.01 -8.57 -7.70
N LEU A 127 -1.25 -9.01 -7.54
CA LEU A 127 -2.19 -9.23 -8.63
C LEU A 127 -3.07 -7.99 -8.80
N MET A 128 -3.10 -7.40 -9.98
CA MET A 128 -3.99 -6.31 -10.35
C MET A 128 -4.90 -6.76 -11.47
N ILE A 129 -6.21 -6.71 -11.23
CA ILE A 129 -7.22 -7.05 -12.22
C ILE A 129 -7.94 -5.78 -12.61
N THR A 130 -7.96 -5.47 -13.90
CA THR A 130 -8.85 -4.43 -14.44
C THR A 130 -10.02 -5.09 -15.15
N HIS A 131 -11.22 -4.56 -14.93
CA HIS A 131 -12.44 -5.03 -15.59
C HIS A 131 -13.32 -3.84 -15.97
N TYR A 132 -14.21 -4.04 -16.95
CA TYR A 132 -15.20 -3.04 -17.32
C TYR A 132 -16.42 -3.15 -16.43
N GLY A 133 -16.83 -2.04 -15.83
CA GLY A 133 -18.03 -1.99 -15.00
C GLY A 133 -19.28 -2.36 -15.80
N ALA A 134 -20.15 -3.17 -15.19
CA ALA A 134 -21.33 -3.73 -15.84
C ALA A 134 -22.30 -2.66 -16.40
N LEU A 135 -22.34 -1.48 -15.77
CA LEU A 135 -23.18 -0.35 -16.17
C LEU A 135 -22.83 0.19 -17.57
N TRP A 136 -21.59 0.00 -18.03
CA TRP A 136 -21.13 0.49 -19.33
C TRP A 136 -21.47 -0.45 -20.49
N ARG A 137 -22.07 -1.61 -20.21
CA ARG A 137 -22.43 -2.59 -21.24
C ARG A 137 -23.23 -2.02 -22.41
N PRO A 138 -24.34 -1.28 -22.20
CA PRO A 138 -25.14 -0.79 -23.32
C PRO A 138 -24.35 0.19 -24.18
N VAL A 139 -23.54 1.04 -23.54
CA VAL A 139 -22.69 2.02 -24.22
C VAL A 139 -21.61 1.34 -25.06
N ILE A 140 -20.93 0.34 -24.51
CA ILE A 140 -19.90 -0.44 -25.23
C ILE A 140 -20.52 -1.17 -26.41
N ARG A 141 -21.68 -1.82 -26.23
CA ARG A 141 -22.38 -2.51 -27.34
C ARG A 141 -22.77 -1.56 -28.45
N VAL A 142 -23.26 -0.36 -28.12
CA VAL A 142 -23.57 0.66 -29.13
C VAL A 142 -22.29 1.07 -29.87
N ALA A 143 -21.17 1.25 -29.17
CA ALA A 143 -19.89 1.56 -29.80
C ALA A 143 -19.37 0.45 -30.74
N GLU A 144 -19.62 -0.82 -30.39
CA GLU A 144 -19.31 -1.98 -31.25
C GLU A 144 -20.21 -2.02 -32.50
N ILE A 145 -21.52 -1.77 -32.35
CA ILE A 145 -22.47 -1.70 -33.46
C ILE A 145 -22.11 -0.56 -34.43
N LEU A 146 -21.69 0.58 -33.90
CA LEU A 146 -21.27 1.75 -34.67
C LEU A 146 -19.85 1.61 -35.27
N GLY A 147 -19.14 0.49 -35.04
CA GLY A 147 -17.79 0.26 -35.55
C GLY A 147 -16.71 1.16 -34.92
N ILE A 148 -17.03 1.87 -33.83
CA ILE A 148 -16.08 2.71 -33.09
C ILE A 148 -15.04 1.82 -32.37
N GLN A 149 -15.47 0.64 -31.93
CA GLN A 149 -14.65 -0.39 -31.29
C GLN A 149 -14.89 -1.77 -31.95
N LYS A 150 -13.85 -2.63 -31.97
CA LYS A 150 -13.97 -4.01 -32.45
C LYS A 150 -14.93 -4.80 -31.54
N GLN A 151 -15.71 -5.71 -32.13
CA GLN A 151 -16.56 -6.64 -31.40
C GLN A 151 -15.73 -7.52 -30.46
N ARG A 152 -16.16 -7.63 -29.21
CA ARG A 152 -15.51 -8.46 -28.21
C ARG A 152 -16.14 -9.85 -28.12
N PRO A 153 -15.38 -10.88 -27.73
CA PRO A 153 -15.95 -12.19 -27.43
C PRO A 153 -16.97 -12.08 -26.28
N LEU A 154 -17.84 -13.08 -26.17
CA LEU A 154 -18.79 -13.19 -25.06
C LEU A 154 -18.05 -13.07 -23.73
N SER A 155 -18.30 -11.98 -23.00
CA SER A 155 -17.67 -11.71 -21.72
C SER A 155 -18.59 -12.05 -20.56
N SER A 156 -18.06 -12.76 -19.57
CA SER A 156 -18.64 -12.90 -18.24
C SER A 156 -18.80 -11.52 -17.61
N TRP A 157 -19.99 -11.24 -17.07
CA TRP A 157 -20.29 -10.01 -16.33
C TRP A 157 -19.99 -10.26 -14.87
N LEU A 158 -18.93 -9.63 -14.35
CA LEU A 158 -18.46 -9.85 -13.00
C LEU A 158 -18.57 -8.54 -12.24
N ALA A 159 -19.36 -8.53 -11.16
CA ALA A 159 -19.28 -7.46 -10.18
C ALA A 159 -17.96 -7.57 -9.40
N PRO A 160 -17.48 -6.49 -8.78
CA PRO A 160 -16.29 -6.54 -7.92
C PRO A 160 -16.39 -7.58 -6.81
N GLU A 161 -17.60 -7.82 -6.30
CA GLU A 161 -17.89 -8.85 -5.29
C GLU A 161 -17.72 -10.27 -5.86
N ASP A 162 -18.08 -10.50 -7.12
CA ASP A 162 -17.86 -11.79 -7.79
C ASP A 162 -16.38 -12.06 -7.99
N ILE A 163 -15.62 -11.03 -8.42
CA ILE A 163 -14.16 -11.11 -8.57
C ILE A 163 -13.51 -11.40 -7.22
N GLU A 164 -13.92 -10.72 -6.16
CA GLU A 164 -13.43 -10.97 -4.80
C GLU A 164 -13.71 -12.40 -4.32
N ASN A 165 -14.91 -12.90 -4.55
CA ASN A 165 -15.27 -14.27 -4.20
C ASN A 165 -14.42 -15.30 -4.97
N ILE A 166 -14.29 -15.15 -6.29
CA ILE A 166 -13.50 -16.06 -7.13
C ILE A 166 -12.01 -16.00 -6.75
N LEU A 167 -11.48 -14.81 -6.44
CA LEU A 167 -10.12 -14.67 -5.94
C LEU A 167 -9.91 -15.43 -4.63
N GLY A 168 -10.85 -15.30 -3.69
CA GLY A 168 -10.83 -16.05 -2.43
C GLY A 168 -10.83 -17.56 -2.65
N LEU A 169 -11.71 -18.07 -3.52
CA LEU A 169 -11.78 -19.49 -3.91
C LEU A 169 -10.48 -19.97 -4.56
N SER A 170 -9.81 -19.08 -5.31
CA SER A 170 -8.57 -19.40 -6.03
C SER A 170 -7.31 -19.26 -5.16
N GLY A 171 -7.41 -18.88 -3.89
CA GLY A 171 -6.26 -18.73 -2.99
C GLY A 171 -5.58 -17.35 -3.03
N PHE A 172 -6.34 -16.29 -3.34
CA PHE A 172 -5.90 -14.90 -3.28
C PHE A 172 -6.67 -14.12 -2.19
N ASP A 173 -6.03 -13.13 -1.59
CA ASP A 173 -6.63 -12.19 -0.63
C ASP A 173 -6.72 -10.80 -1.27
N VAL A 174 -7.91 -10.23 -1.32
CA VAL A 174 -8.15 -8.90 -1.90
C VAL A 174 -7.61 -7.81 -0.96
N VAL A 175 -6.70 -7.00 -1.46
CA VAL A 175 -6.12 -5.87 -0.73
C VAL A 175 -7.04 -4.66 -0.80
N ARG A 176 -7.54 -4.32 -2.00
CA ARG A 176 -8.42 -3.18 -2.22
C ARG A 176 -9.21 -3.31 -3.52
N LYS A 177 -10.30 -2.54 -3.58
CA LYS A 177 -11.16 -2.37 -4.77
C LYS A 177 -11.30 -0.88 -5.06
N ASN A 178 -11.22 -0.51 -6.33
CA ASN A 178 -11.33 0.86 -6.77
C ASN A 178 -12.10 0.97 -8.09
N PHE A 179 -12.60 2.18 -8.35
CA PHE A 179 -13.32 2.51 -9.58
C PHE A 179 -12.72 3.78 -10.17
N LYS A 180 -12.44 3.76 -11.48
CA LYS A 180 -11.75 4.83 -12.19
C LYS A 180 -12.32 5.03 -13.58
N ILE A 181 -12.13 6.24 -14.11
CA ILE A 181 -12.53 6.65 -15.45
C ILE A 181 -14.06 6.72 -15.59
N LEU A 182 -14.64 7.87 -15.29
CA LEU A 182 -16.05 8.16 -15.54
C LEU A 182 -16.31 8.61 -16.98
N CYS A 183 -15.34 9.27 -17.61
CA CYS A 183 -15.44 9.77 -18.98
C CYS A 183 -14.26 9.21 -19.81
N PRO A 184 -14.46 8.17 -20.64
CA PRO A 184 -13.38 7.57 -21.43
C PRO A 184 -12.98 8.41 -22.66
N ILE A 185 -13.76 9.44 -22.99
CA ILE A 185 -13.60 10.30 -24.17
C ILE A 185 -12.99 11.62 -23.72
N TYR A 186 -11.97 12.12 -24.43
CA TYR A 186 -11.42 13.43 -24.12
C TYR A 186 -12.34 14.54 -24.64
N ILE A 187 -12.99 15.22 -23.71
CA ILE A 187 -13.69 16.48 -23.93
C ILE A 187 -13.03 17.51 -23.01
N PRO A 188 -12.43 18.59 -23.54
CA PRO A 188 -11.73 19.59 -22.72
C PRO A 188 -12.59 20.07 -21.55
N LEU A 189 -11.98 20.22 -20.37
CA LEU A 189 -12.62 20.55 -19.08
C LEU A 189 -13.59 19.48 -18.53
N ILE A 190 -14.48 18.93 -19.35
CA ILE A 190 -15.48 17.94 -18.91
C ILE A 190 -14.80 16.63 -18.51
N ALA A 191 -13.94 16.07 -19.36
CA ALA A 191 -13.28 14.80 -19.07
C ALA A 191 -12.38 14.91 -17.83
N GLU A 192 -11.70 16.06 -17.66
CA GLU A 192 -10.89 16.34 -16.49
C GLU A 192 -11.75 16.45 -15.22
N PHE A 193 -12.84 17.21 -15.26
CA PHE A 193 -13.79 17.31 -14.15
C PHE A 193 -14.39 15.95 -13.79
N CYS A 194 -14.84 15.18 -14.79
CA CYS A 194 -15.43 13.86 -14.59
C CYS A 194 -14.42 12.87 -13.99
N ASN A 195 -13.21 12.79 -14.53
CA ASN A 195 -12.24 11.76 -14.12
C ASN A 195 -11.44 12.12 -12.86
N TYR A 196 -11.09 13.40 -12.68
CA TYR A 196 -10.28 13.83 -11.54
C TYR A 196 -11.13 14.23 -10.33
N ILE A 197 -12.34 14.75 -10.54
CA ILE A 197 -13.21 15.19 -9.44
C ILE A 197 -14.37 14.20 -9.24
N LEU A 198 -15.28 14.07 -10.21
CA LEU A 198 -16.51 13.28 -9.99
C LEU A 198 -16.23 11.79 -9.74
N ALA A 199 -15.35 11.15 -10.50
CA ALA A 199 -15.03 9.72 -10.33
C ALA A 199 -14.47 9.39 -8.94
N ASN A 200 -13.98 10.40 -8.23
CA ASN A 200 -13.45 10.28 -6.89
C ASN A 200 -14.55 10.56 -5.82
N LEU A 201 -15.70 11.14 -6.15
CA LEU A 201 -16.75 11.42 -5.16
C LEU A 201 -17.62 10.19 -4.83
N PRO A 202 -18.17 10.11 -3.60
CA PRO A 202 -19.22 9.16 -3.25
C PRO A 202 -20.31 9.07 -4.28
N PHE A 203 -20.83 7.85 -4.48
CA PHE A 203 -21.83 7.47 -5.47
C PHE A 203 -21.31 7.48 -6.92
N PHE A 204 -20.69 8.57 -7.38
CA PHE A 204 -20.21 8.72 -8.75
C PHE A 204 -19.09 7.73 -9.12
N TRP A 205 -18.25 7.33 -8.16
CA TRP A 205 -17.21 6.32 -8.43
C TRP A 205 -17.81 5.02 -8.98
N ARG A 206 -19.01 4.59 -8.53
CA ARG A 206 -19.63 3.33 -8.98
C ARG A 206 -20.11 3.40 -10.43
N LEU A 207 -20.21 4.61 -11.00
CA LEU A 207 -20.54 4.83 -12.40
C LEU A 207 -19.30 4.77 -13.30
N SER A 208 -18.11 4.55 -12.75
CA SER A 208 -16.90 4.53 -13.55
C SER A 208 -16.81 3.29 -14.44
N LEU A 209 -16.15 3.45 -15.59
CA LEU A 209 -15.95 2.39 -16.58
C LEU A 209 -14.96 1.34 -16.11
N LEU A 210 -13.89 1.73 -15.43
CA LEU A 210 -12.82 0.83 -15.03
C LEU A 210 -12.97 0.45 -13.57
N GLU A 211 -13.10 -0.84 -13.32
CA GLU A 211 -12.98 -1.42 -11.99
C GLU A 211 -11.57 -1.99 -11.84
N VAL A 212 -10.94 -1.75 -10.70
CA VAL A 212 -9.63 -2.30 -10.39
C VAL A 212 -9.65 -3.00 -9.05
N VAL A 213 -9.34 -4.29 -9.08
CA VAL A 213 -9.18 -5.12 -7.88
C VAL A 213 -7.70 -5.43 -7.74
N SER A 214 -7.13 -5.10 -6.58
CA SER A 214 -5.75 -5.48 -6.23
C SER A 214 -5.80 -6.58 -5.17
N ALA A 215 -5.03 -7.63 -5.39
CA ALA A 215 -4.95 -8.80 -4.54
C ALA A 215 -3.50 -9.26 -4.37
N ARG A 216 -3.31 -10.17 -3.42
CA ARG A 216 -2.05 -10.88 -3.16
C ARG A 216 -2.36 -12.36 -2.98
N LEU A 217 -1.33 -13.21 -2.92
CA LEU A 217 -1.54 -14.59 -2.47
C LEU A 217 -2.14 -14.59 -1.06
N ALA A 218 -3.13 -15.45 -0.84
CA ALA A 218 -3.67 -15.65 0.50
C ALA A 218 -2.57 -16.23 1.40
N PRO A 219 -2.49 -15.80 2.68
CA PRO A 219 -1.53 -16.38 3.61
C PRO A 219 -1.77 -17.88 3.76
N GLN A 220 -0.67 -18.63 3.86
CA GLN A 220 -0.66 -20.09 4.08
C GLN A 220 -0.18 -20.36 5.50
N PRO A 221 -1.09 -20.56 6.47
CA PRO A 221 -0.73 -20.75 7.88
C PRO A 221 0.26 -21.91 8.10
N GLU A 222 0.18 -22.95 7.27
CA GLU A 222 1.06 -24.12 7.28
C GLU A 222 2.53 -23.80 6.94
N LEU A 223 2.79 -22.69 6.25
CA LEU A 223 4.14 -22.23 5.91
C LEU A 223 4.67 -21.15 6.87
N ARG A 224 3.97 -20.92 7.99
CA ARG A 224 4.38 -19.92 8.99
C ARG A 224 5.78 -20.22 9.51
N GLN A 225 6.67 -19.25 9.37
CA GLN A 225 8.00 -19.27 9.97
C GLN A 225 8.07 -18.23 11.08
N GLU A 226 8.62 -18.61 12.23
CA GLU A 226 8.97 -17.64 13.26
C GLU A 226 10.08 -16.72 12.74
N LYS A 227 9.99 -15.43 13.08
CA LYS A 227 10.87 -14.37 12.58
C LYS A 227 11.45 -13.58 13.74
N SER A 228 12.64 -13.02 13.54
CA SER A 228 13.25 -12.13 14.54
C SER A 228 12.55 -10.77 14.56
N VAL A 229 12.59 -10.08 15.70
CA VAL A 229 11.87 -8.82 15.93
C VAL A 229 12.80 -7.73 16.43
N THR A 230 12.66 -6.54 15.87
CA THR A 230 13.20 -5.29 16.42
C THR A 230 12.06 -4.49 17.05
N VAL A 231 12.16 -4.19 18.34
CA VAL A 231 11.31 -3.21 19.03
C VAL A 231 12.06 -1.89 19.11
N LEU A 232 11.68 -0.94 18.25
CA LEU A 232 12.26 0.40 18.22
C LEU A 232 11.47 1.35 19.12
N ILE A 233 12.16 1.97 20.07
CA ILE A 233 11.61 2.91 21.05
C ILE A 233 12.26 4.30 20.82
N PRO A 234 11.60 5.21 20.07
CA PRO A 234 12.07 6.59 19.96
C PRO A 234 11.79 7.34 21.27
N THR A 235 12.82 7.97 21.85
CA THR A 235 12.75 8.64 23.16
C THR A 235 13.07 10.13 23.05
N HIS A 236 12.36 10.98 23.79
CA HIS A 236 12.74 12.38 23.99
C HIS A 236 12.15 12.89 25.31
N ASN A 237 13.00 13.04 26.33
CA ASN A 237 12.61 13.36 27.71
C ASN A 237 11.62 12.35 28.31
N GLU A 238 11.99 11.07 28.28
CA GLU A 238 11.17 9.94 28.71
C GLU A 238 11.89 9.08 29.77
N ARG A 239 12.77 9.70 30.57
CA ARG A 239 13.62 9.01 31.54
C ARG A 239 12.84 8.04 32.43
N GLY A 240 11.71 8.47 32.97
CA GLY A 240 10.88 7.67 33.88
C GLY A 240 10.26 6.42 33.27
N ASN A 241 10.24 6.30 31.94
CA ASN A 241 9.59 5.21 31.22
C ASN A 241 10.57 4.14 30.72
N ILE A 242 11.89 4.34 30.83
CA ILE A 242 12.91 3.43 30.30
C ILE A 242 12.90 2.06 31.02
N GLU A 243 13.03 2.05 32.34
CA GLU A 243 12.98 0.79 33.11
C GLU A 243 11.61 0.10 32.97
N PRO A 244 10.46 0.80 33.11
CA PRO A 244 9.15 0.18 32.86
C PRO A 244 9.00 -0.42 31.47
N ALA A 245 9.57 0.22 30.43
CA ALA A 245 9.55 -0.34 29.07
C ALA A 245 10.31 -1.66 29.02
N LEU A 246 11.58 -1.66 29.45
CA LEU A 246 12.44 -2.85 29.40
C LEU A 246 11.89 -4.03 30.22
N ARG A 247 11.29 -3.75 31.38
CA ARG A 247 10.67 -4.79 32.22
C ARG A 247 9.45 -5.46 31.56
N ARG A 248 8.77 -4.76 30.66
CA ARG A 248 7.45 -5.15 30.13
C ARG A 248 7.49 -5.57 28.65
N VAL A 249 8.54 -5.21 27.91
CA VAL A 249 8.69 -5.64 26.51
C VAL A 249 8.76 -7.18 26.47
N PRO A 250 7.86 -7.83 25.72
CA PRO A 250 7.85 -9.28 25.63
C PRO A 250 8.92 -9.77 24.65
N MET A 251 9.48 -10.94 24.95
CA MET A 251 10.28 -11.69 23.99
C MET A 251 9.35 -12.34 22.96
N MET A 252 9.61 -12.07 21.68
CA MET A 252 8.81 -12.50 20.54
C MET A 252 9.70 -13.15 19.48
N GLY A 253 9.13 -14.11 18.76
CA GLY A 253 9.79 -14.77 17.64
C GLY A 253 11.08 -15.49 18.02
N THR A 254 11.99 -15.61 17.06
CA THR A 254 13.27 -16.32 17.27
C THR A 254 14.29 -15.51 18.06
N HIS A 255 14.18 -14.18 18.03
CA HIS A 255 15.03 -13.23 18.74
C HIS A 255 14.28 -11.90 18.86
N THR A 256 14.46 -11.19 19.97
CA THR A 256 13.96 -9.82 20.13
C THR A 256 15.10 -8.91 20.53
N GLU A 257 15.38 -7.92 19.69
CA GLU A 257 16.25 -6.80 20.01
C GLU A 257 15.42 -5.56 20.33
N VAL A 258 15.91 -4.73 21.25
CA VAL A 258 15.32 -3.45 21.63
C VAL A 258 16.30 -2.34 21.24
N ILE A 259 15.84 -1.42 20.40
CA ILE A 259 16.63 -0.28 19.97
C ILE A 259 16.02 0.98 20.54
N PHE A 260 16.78 1.73 21.33
CA PHE A 260 16.42 3.10 21.70
C PHE A 260 17.06 4.08 20.72
N VAL A 261 16.29 5.09 20.31
CA VAL A 261 16.83 6.23 19.55
C VAL A 261 16.41 7.52 20.23
N ASP A 262 17.41 8.20 20.79
CA ASP A 262 17.20 9.41 21.59
C ASP A 262 17.20 10.69 20.76
N GLY A 263 16.23 11.54 21.05
CA GLY A 263 15.95 12.81 20.42
C GLY A 263 16.79 14.00 20.87
N ASN A 264 17.96 13.77 21.47
CA ASN A 264 18.73 14.77 22.23
C ASN A 264 18.01 15.20 23.52
N SER A 265 17.65 14.22 24.35
CA SER A 265 17.00 14.46 25.64
C SER A 265 17.86 15.27 26.60
N THR A 266 17.21 16.10 27.42
CA THR A 266 17.83 16.96 28.43
C THR A 266 17.51 16.56 29.88
N ASP A 267 16.66 15.55 30.08
CA ASP A 267 16.19 15.08 31.39
C ASP A 267 17.01 13.90 31.97
N GLY A 268 18.08 13.50 31.29
CA GLY A 268 18.90 12.34 31.65
C GLY A 268 18.44 11.01 31.06
N THR A 269 17.49 10.99 30.11
CA THR A 269 17.02 9.77 29.41
C THR A 269 18.18 8.89 28.90
N MET A 270 19.18 9.48 28.24
CA MET A 270 20.33 8.72 27.73
C MET A 270 21.13 8.00 28.81
N GLY A 271 21.38 8.67 29.94
CA GLY A 271 22.08 8.06 31.08
C GLY A 271 21.29 6.92 31.71
N GLU A 272 19.97 7.06 31.77
CA GLU A 272 19.07 6.01 32.25
C GLU A 272 19.10 4.79 31.33
N ILE A 273 19.03 4.97 30.01
CA ILE A 273 19.13 3.85 29.04
C ILE A 273 20.45 3.09 29.25
N GLN A 274 21.57 3.81 29.32
CA GLN A 274 22.89 3.20 29.53
C GLN A 274 22.99 2.45 30.88
N ALA A 275 22.36 2.96 31.94
CA ALA A 275 22.30 2.28 33.23
C ALA A 275 21.48 0.99 33.13
N GLN A 276 20.29 1.05 32.52
CA GLN A 276 19.39 -0.09 32.42
C GLN A 276 19.91 -1.17 31.46
N MET A 277 20.72 -0.83 30.45
CA MET A 277 21.42 -1.83 29.62
C MET A 277 22.29 -2.78 30.46
N LYS A 278 22.87 -2.31 31.57
CA LYS A 278 23.65 -3.17 32.49
C LYS A 278 22.75 -4.05 33.35
N ASN A 279 21.64 -3.49 33.84
CA ASN A 279 20.68 -4.20 34.69
C ASN A 279 19.89 -5.28 33.91
N PHE A 280 19.65 -5.04 32.63
CA PHE A 280 18.93 -5.94 31.72
C PHE A 280 19.87 -6.58 30.69
N SER A 281 21.06 -7.02 31.12
CA SER A 281 22.09 -7.61 30.25
C SER A 281 21.68 -8.91 29.54
N HIS A 282 20.57 -9.52 29.93
CA HIS A 282 19.96 -10.67 29.26
C HIS A 282 19.12 -10.28 28.03
N LEU A 283 18.84 -8.98 27.84
CA LEU A 283 18.16 -8.44 26.67
C LEU A 283 19.19 -7.89 25.66
N ASP A 284 18.92 -8.05 24.37
CA ASP A 284 19.70 -7.40 23.31
C ASP A 284 19.24 -5.95 23.16
N ILE A 285 19.94 -5.03 23.84
CA ILE A 285 19.60 -3.62 23.87
C ILE A 285 20.69 -2.81 23.18
N SER A 286 20.28 -1.87 22.32
CA SER A 286 21.17 -0.85 21.77
C SER A 286 20.56 0.53 21.89
N VAL A 287 21.41 1.56 21.90
CA VAL A 287 21.00 2.95 21.98
C VAL A 287 21.77 3.80 21.00
N TYR A 288 21.07 4.70 20.32
CA TYR A 288 21.63 5.65 19.38
C TYR A 288 21.01 7.03 19.60
N THR A 289 21.64 8.08 19.06
CA THR A 289 21.08 9.43 19.05
C THR A 289 20.65 9.77 17.63
N GLN A 290 19.48 10.38 17.44
CA GLN A 290 18.99 10.79 16.12
C GLN A 290 19.82 11.95 15.54
N ASP A 291 19.93 12.03 14.21
CA ASP A 291 20.75 13.06 13.53
C ASP A 291 19.93 14.33 13.24
N GLY A 292 18.64 14.16 12.93
CA GLY A 292 17.70 15.21 12.62
C GLY A 292 16.75 15.50 13.78
N LYS A 293 15.50 15.89 13.46
CA LYS A 293 14.49 16.29 14.44
C LYS A 293 13.20 15.51 14.27
N GLY A 294 12.52 15.26 15.39
CA GLY A 294 11.21 14.63 15.44
C GLY A 294 11.26 13.10 15.38
N LYS A 295 10.11 12.48 15.71
CA LYS A 295 9.96 11.02 15.81
C LYS A 295 10.30 10.30 14.51
N GLY A 296 9.90 10.85 13.36
CA GLY A 296 10.15 10.23 12.06
C GLY A 296 11.64 10.00 11.77
N ASP A 297 12.50 10.94 12.18
CA ASP A 297 13.96 10.80 12.03
C ASP A 297 14.52 9.69 12.92
N ALA A 298 14.13 9.65 14.20
CA ALA A 298 14.48 8.57 15.11
C ALA A 298 14.03 7.19 14.59
N VAL A 299 12.81 7.12 14.05
CA VAL A 299 12.27 5.87 13.47
C VAL A 299 13.11 5.43 12.26
N ARG A 300 13.42 6.35 11.35
CA ARG A 300 14.24 6.06 10.16
C ARG A 300 15.63 5.56 10.55
N LYS A 301 16.29 6.21 11.52
CA LYS A 301 17.61 5.80 12.02
C LYS A 301 17.57 4.44 12.72
N GLY A 302 16.57 4.22 13.58
CA GLY A 302 16.43 2.94 14.26
C GLY A 302 16.15 1.80 13.30
N PHE A 303 15.27 1.98 12.32
CA PHE A 303 14.99 0.96 11.30
C PHE A 303 16.15 0.72 10.34
N SER A 304 17.05 1.68 10.11
CA SER A 304 18.26 1.43 9.30
C SER A 304 19.33 0.64 10.06
N LEU A 305 19.29 0.64 11.40
CA LEU A 305 20.20 -0.10 12.28
C LEU A 305 19.62 -1.46 12.75
N ALA A 306 18.32 -1.66 12.53
CA ALA A 306 17.59 -2.86 12.90
C ALA A 306 18.11 -4.12 12.17
N LYS A 307 18.25 -5.21 12.92
CA LYS A 307 18.65 -6.54 12.43
C LYS A 307 17.46 -7.48 12.30
N GLY A 308 16.40 -7.25 13.06
CA GLY A 308 15.19 -8.06 13.06
C GLY A 308 14.48 -8.09 11.70
N ASP A 309 13.81 -9.20 11.43
CA ASP A 309 13.01 -9.38 10.22
C ASP A 309 11.69 -8.61 10.27
N ILE A 310 11.15 -8.44 11.48
CA ILE A 310 9.95 -7.64 11.77
C ILE A 310 10.36 -6.39 12.54
N LEU A 311 9.94 -5.22 12.04
CA LEU A 311 10.23 -3.91 12.62
C LEU A 311 8.98 -3.39 13.32
N MET A 312 9.07 -3.12 14.62
CA MET A 312 7.99 -2.58 15.44
C MET A 312 8.36 -1.25 16.06
N ILE A 313 7.41 -0.32 16.12
CA ILE A 313 7.55 0.92 16.88
C ILE A 313 6.78 0.79 18.18
N LEU A 314 7.42 1.09 19.31
CA LEU A 314 6.78 1.25 20.61
C LEU A 314 7.03 2.68 21.09
N ASP A 315 5.97 3.45 21.34
CA ASP A 315 6.11 4.80 21.89
C ASP A 315 6.68 4.73 23.32
N ALA A 316 7.69 5.54 23.60
CA ALA A 316 8.38 5.57 24.90
C ALA A 316 7.48 6.00 26.08
N ASP A 317 6.32 6.61 25.81
CA ASP A 317 5.38 7.03 26.85
C ASP A 317 4.49 5.89 27.38
N LEU A 318 4.62 4.69 26.81
CA LEU A 318 3.90 3.46 27.19
C LEU A 318 2.38 3.59 27.20
N THR A 319 1.83 4.56 26.45
CA THR A 319 0.38 4.71 26.24
C THR A 319 -0.19 3.53 25.44
N VAL A 320 0.65 2.91 24.62
CA VAL A 320 0.46 1.54 24.11
C VAL A 320 1.20 0.58 25.05
N PRO A 321 0.50 -0.36 25.70
CA PRO A 321 1.14 -1.34 26.57
C PRO A 321 2.09 -2.25 25.76
N PRO A 322 3.35 -2.46 26.19
CA PRO A 322 4.25 -3.41 25.53
C PRO A 322 3.67 -4.83 25.44
N GLU A 323 2.80 -5.21 26.38
CA GLU A 323 2.11 -6.50 26.40
C GLU A 323 1.12 -6.70 25.24
N ASP A 324 0.77 -5.63 24.51
CA ASP A 324 -0.03 -5.73 23.29
C ASP A 324 0.82 -6.06 22.05
N LEU A 325 2.15 -5.87 22.07
CA LEU A 325 3.05 -6.15 20.94
C LEU A 325 2.91 -7.57 20.34
N PRO A 326 2.71 -8.64 21.13
CA PRO A 326 2.52 -9.99 20.58
C PRO A 326 1.32 -10.08 19.64
N LYS A 327 0.27 -9.27 19.83
CA LYS A 327 -0.88 -9.24 18.89
C LYS A 327 -0.48 -8.71 17.53
N PHE A 328 0.43 -7.74 17.48
CA PHE A 328 0.96 -7.20 16.24
C PHE A 328 1.91 -8.19 15.56
N TYR A 329 2.78 -8.84 16.35
CA TYR A 329 3.64 -9.92 15.88
C TYR A 329 2.81 -11.03 15.23
N GLU A 330 1.81 -11.53 15.93
CA GLU A 330 0.90 -12.57 15.41
C GLU A 330 0.17 -12.11 14.14
N ALA A 331 -0.27 -10.86 14.06
CA ALA A 331 -0.94 -10.35 12.87
C ALA A 331 -0.04 -10.32 11.63
N ILE A 332 1.25 -9.98 11.78
CA ILE A 332 2.17 -9.90 10.63
C ILE A 332 2.69 -11.29 10.22
N ILE A 333 3.07 -12.15 11.16
CA ILE A 333 3.63 -13.49 10.84
C ILE A 333 2.57 -14.49 10.36
N SER A 334 1.31 -14.34 10.80
CA SER A 334 0.18 -15.11 10.24
C SER A 334 -0.24 -14.60 8.86
N GLY A 335 0.41 -13.54 8.36
CA GLY A 335 0.14 -12.96 7.07
C GLY A 335 -1.23 -12.28 6.96
N LYS A 336 -1.92 -11.98 8.07
CA LYS A 336 -3.21 -11.25 8.05
C LYS A 336 -3.07 -9.86 7.44
N GLY A 337 -1.90 -9.23 7.61
CA GLY A 337 -1.52 -7.99 6.95
C GLY A 337 -0.02 -7.91 6.77
N GLU A 338 0.41 -7.00 5.91
CA GLU A 338 1.83 -6.73 5.59
C GLU A 338 2.31 -5.40 6.19
N PHE A 339 1.36 -4.56 6.60
CA PHE A 339 1.56 -3.39 7.43
C PHE A 339 0.49 -3.38 8.53
N ILE A 340 0.92 -3.50 9.79
CA ILE A 340 0.01 -3.55 10.93
C ILE A 340 0.05 -2.21 11.65
N ASN A 341 -1.12 -1.60 11.82
CA ASN A 341 -1.27 -0.32 12.48
C ASN A 341 -2.05 -0.47 13.80
N GLY A 342 -1.62 0.18 14.87
CA GLY A 342 -2.40 0.19 16.10
C GLY A 342 -3.65 1.06 15.95
N THR A 343 -4.75 0.70 16.62
CA THR A 343 -5.90 1.59 16.71
C THR A 343 -6.38 1.76 18.14
N ARG A 344 -6.40 3.01 18.60
CA ARG A 344 -6.89 3.41 19.92
C ARG A 344 -8.40 3.63 19.94
N LEU A 345 -9.03 3.69 18.76
CA LEU A 345 -10.39 4.19 18.57
C LEU A 345 -11.46 3.08 18.48
N VAL A 346 -11.11 1.87 18.92
CA VAL A 346 -12.03 0.71 18.92
C VAL A 346 -12.56 0.44 20.33
N TYR A 347 -11.67 0.36 21.32
CA TYR A 347 -12.07 0.14 22.71
C TYR A 347 -12.47 1.46 23.39
N PRO A 348 -13.28 1.38 24.47
CA PRO A 348 -13.53 2.54 25.32
C PRO A 348 -12.20 3.10 25.84
N MET A 349 -12.02 4.40 25.68
CA MET A 349 -10.87 5.09 26.27
C MET A 349 -11.17 5.41 27.73
N GLU A 350 -10.15 5.39 28.59
CA GLU A 350 -10.30 5.79 29.99
C GLU A 350 -10.86 7.23 30.09
N LYS A 351 -11.66 7.49 31.13
CA LYS A 351 -12.30 8.80 31.34
C LYS A 351 -11.21 9.88 31.35
N GLN A 352 -11.47 10.98 30.62
CA GLN A 352 -10.55 12.12 30.36
C GLN A 352 -9.52 11.95 29.21
N ALA A 353 -9.42 10.79 28.56
CA ALA A 353 -8.40 10.58 27.51
C ALA A 353 -8.65 11.34 26.18
N MET A 354 -9.89 11.72 25.85
CA MET A 354 -10.18 12.56 24.68
C MET A 354 -11.39 13.50 24.84
N ARG A 355 -11.24 14.74 24.36
CA ARG A 355 -12.33 15.73 24.26
C ARG A 355 -13.22 15.43 23.04
N PHE A 356 -14.50 15.81 23.09
CA PHE A 356 -15.48 15.56 22.02
C PHE A 356 -15.01 15.97 20.60
N LEU A 357 -14.39 17.14 20.47
CA LEU A 357 -13.86 17.61 19.18
C LEU A 357 -12.74 16.73 18.62
N ASN A 358 -11.91 16.13 19.47
CA ASN A 358 -10.88 15.20 19.01
C ASN A 358 -11.53 13.91 18.48
N THR A 359 -12.62 13.45 19.10
CA THR A 359 -13.38 12.30 18.61
C THR A 359 -13.99 12.58 17.23
N LEU A 360 -14.54 13.78 17.01
CA LEU A 360 -15.09 14.15 15.71
C LEU A 360 -13.99 14.27 14.64
N GLY A 361 -12.88 14.95 14.97
CA GLY A 361 -11.72 15.06 14.11
C GLY A 361 -11.15 13.69 13.73
N ASN A 362 -10.98 12.80 14.70
CA ASN A 362 -10.51 11.44 14.45
C ASN A 362 -11.45 10.71 13.51
N LYS A 363 -12.76 10.68 13.75
CA LYS A 363 -13.74 10.04 12.85
C LYS A 363 -13.69 10.60 11.42
N PHE A 364 -13.53 11.92 11.28
CA PHE A 364 -13.37 12.57 9.98
C PHE A 364 -12.11 12.08 9.28
N PHE A 365 -10.94 12.15 9.93
CA PHE A 365 -9.68 11.71 9.36
C PHE A 365 -9.66 10.20 9.09
N SER A 366 -10.24 9.36 9.96
CA SER A 366 -10.42 7.93 9.70
C SER A 366 -11.09 7.67 8.35
N ARG A 367 -12.22 8.36 8.10
CA ARG A 367 -12.98 8.22 6.86
C ARG A 367 -12.22 8.80 5.67
N ALA A 368 -11.59 9.96 5.83
CA ALA A 368 -10.79 10.58 4.79
C ALA A 368 -9.64 9.67 4.36
N PHE A 369 -8.85 9.14 5.30
CA PHE A 369 -7.75 8.23 4.99
C PHE A 369 -8.24 6.87 4.48
N THR A 370 -9.35 6.34 5.01
CA THR A 370 -9.95 5.12 4.45
C THR A 370 -10.29 5.29 2.97
N TYR A 371 -10.89 6.42 2.63
CA TYR A 371 -11.23 6.75 1.25
C TYR A 371 -9.97 6.99 0.40
N LEU A 372 -8.99 7.75 0.90
CA LEU A 372 -7.77 8.11 0.17
C LEU A 372 -6.88 6.90 -0.12
N LEU A 373 -6.75 6.00 0.85
CA LEU A 373 -5.87 4.83 0.78
C LEU A 373 -6.57 3.57 0.27
N GLU A 374 -7.88 3.63 0.08
CA GLU A 374 -8.72 2.51 -0.39
C GLU A 374 -8.62 1.25 0.49
N GLN A 375 -8.19 1.45 1.73
CA GLN A 375 -8.05 0.42 2.76
C GLN A 375 -8.58 0.99 4.06
N ARG A 376 -9.15 0.12 4.90
CA ARG A 376 -9.81 0.53 6.15
C ARG A 376 -8.81 1.11 7.15
N PHE A 377 -9.04 2.35 7.59
CA PHE A 377 -8.31 3.01 8.67
C PHE A 377 -9.26 3.65 9.68
N LYS A 378 -9.05 3.36 10.96
CA LYS A 378 -9.66 4.06 12.08
C LYS A 378 -8.68 5.04 12.71
N ASP A 379 -7.41 4.71 12.90
CA ASP A 379 -6.49 5.56 13.67
C ASP A 379 -5.14 5.70 12.98
N THR A 380 -4.93 6.79 12.26
CA THR A 380 -3.66 7.06 11.57
C THR A 380 -2.54 7.50 12.51
N LEU A 381 -2.89 7.98 13.70
CA LEU A 381 -2.00 8.65 14.65
C LEU A 381 -1.55 7.73 15.80
N CYS A 382 -1.89 6.44 15.76
CA CYS A 382 -1.31 5.50 16.70
C CYS A 382 0.16 5.30 16.36
N GLY A 383 1.06 5.52 17.31
CA GLY A 383 2.49 5.45 17.04
C GLY A 383 3.03 4.03 16.86
N THR A 384 2.32 3.01 17.35
CA THR A 384 2.69 1.60 17.15
C THR A 384 2.31 1.13 15.76
N LYS A 385 3.33 0.83 14.97
CA LYS A 385 3.26 0.33 13.60
C LYS A 385 4.25 -0.80 13.44
N VAL A 386 3.87 -1.81 12.65
CA VAL A 386 4.68 -2.99 12.41
C VAL A 386 4.75 -3.29 10.90
N ILE A 387 5.96 -3.55 10.41
CA ILE A 387 6.24 -3.87 9.01
C ILE A 387 7.43 -4.84 8.95
N SER A 388 7.47 -5.72 7.95
CA SER A 388 8.68 -6.52 7.69
C SER A 388 9.82 -5.61 7.20
N ARG A 389 11.06 -5.93 7.55
CA ARG A 389 12.27 -5.23 7.06
C ARG A 389 12.38 -5.21 5.54
N GLU A 390 11.98 -6.30 4.86
CA GLU A 390 11.93 -6.37 3.40
C GLU A 390 10.99 -5.32 2.80
N ASN A 391 9.73 -5.28 3.23
CA ASN A 391 8.76 -4.27 2.79
C ASN A 391 9.19 -2.84 3.17
N TYR A 392 9.86 -2.65 4.32
CA TYR A 392 10.41 -1.35 4.68
C TYR A 392 11.50 -0.90 3.69
N THR A 393 12.36 -1.81 3.22
CA THR A 393 13.38 -1.48 2.22
C THR A 393 12.74 -1.05 0.89
N LYS A 394 11.71 -1.79 0.43
CA LYS A 394 10.92 -1.41 -0.76
C LYS A 394 10.24 -0.04 -0.58
N LEU A 395 9.76 0.24 0.63
CA LEU A 395 9.15 1.52 0.98
C LEU A 395 10.15 2.66 0.88
N VAL A 396 11.33 2.50 1.48
CA VAL A 396 12.42 3.47 1.45
C VAL A 396 12.81 3.82 0.01
N ALA A 397 12.92 2.82 -0.87
CA ALA A 397 13.21 3.03 -2.30
C ALA A 397 12.16 3.90 -3.01
N ASN A 398 10.91 3.90 -2.52
CA ASN A 398 9.79 4.65 -3.09
C ASN A 398 9.47 5.96 -2.35
N ARG A 399 10.14 6.24 -1.22
CA ARG A 399 9.84 7.38 -0.31
C ARG A 399 9.82 8.73 -1.02
N GLN A 400 10.76 8.95 -1.95
CA GLN A 400 10.88 10.22 -2.68
C GLN A 400 9.59 10.62 -3.42
N TYR A 401 8.74 9.65 -3.78
CA TYR A 401 7.46 9.91 -4.46
C TYR A 401 6.54 10.86 -3.67
N PHE A 402 6.49 10.67 -2.35
CA PHE A 402 5.71 11.51 -1.43
C PHE A 402 6.52 12.68 -0.85
N GLY A 403 7.83 12.73 -1.09
CA GLY A 403 8.72 13.77 -0.56
C GLY A 403 8.87 13.69 0.96
N ASP A 404 9.53 14.68 1.55
CA ASP A 404 9.74 14.77 3.02
C ASP A 404 8.69 15.69 3.65
N PHE A 405 7.42 15.32 3.47
CA PHE A 405 6.28 16.06 3.98
C PHE A 405 5.50 15.18 4.96
N ASP A 406 6.10 14.92 6.12
CA ASP A 406 5.45 14.27 7.25
C ASP A 406 6.12 14.68 8.57
N PRO A 407 5.52 15.60 9.35
CA PRO A 407 6.08 16.03 10.62
C PRO A 407 5.90 15.01 11.75
N PHE A 408 5.08 13.96 11.57
CA PHE A 408 4.80 12.95 12.59
C PHE A 408 5.67 11.70 12.42
N GLY A 409 6.02 11.35 11.18
CA GLY A 409 6.75 10.14 10.80
C GLY A 409 5.86 8.92 10.51
N ASP A 410 4.59 8.99 10.91
CA ASP A 410 3.59 7.92 10.71
C ASP A 410 3.10 7.79 9.26
N PHE A 411 3.00 8.91 8.55
CA PHE A 411 2.45 8.97 7.19
C PHE A 411 3.44 8.52 6.13
N ASP A 412 4.75 8.66 6.36
CA ASP A 412 5.79 8.02 5.53
C ASP A 412 5.52 6.51 5.40
N LEU A 413 5.27 5.85 6.53
CA LEU A 413 4.98 4.42 6.58
C LEU A 413 3.61 4.09 5.97
N ILE A 414 2.56 4.84 6.31
CA ILE A 414 1.20 4.59 5.82
C ILE A 414 1.10 4.78 4.30
N PHE A 415 1.60 5.89 3.76
CA PHE A 415 1.57 6.17 2.33
C PHE A 415 2.48 5.23 1.55
N GLY A 416 3.65 4.92 2.09
CA GLY A 416 4.56 3.96 1.49
C GLY A 416 3.96 2.55 1.39
N ALA A 417 3.34 2.06 2.48
CA ALA A 417 2.63 0.78 2.48
C ALA A 417 1.46 0.78 1.48
N ALA A 418 0.69 1.87 1.42
CA ALA A 418 -0.42 1.99 0.48
C ALA A 418 0.04 2.03 -0.99
N LYS A 419 1.18 2.67 -1.29
CA LYS A 419 1.77 2.72 -2.65
C LYS A 419 2.26 1.35 -3.12
N LEU A 420 2.84 0.56 -2.22
CA LEU A 420 3.29 -0.81 -2.49
C LEU A 420 2.15 -1.86 -2.51
N ASN A 421 0.89 -1.41 -2.42
CA ASN A 421 -0.27 -2.29 -2.29
C ASN A 421 -0.13 -3.33 -1.18
N LEU A 422 0.50 -2.96 -0.06
CA LEU A 422 0.54 -3.82 1.12
C LEU A 422 -0.86 -3.93 1.73
N LYS A 423 -1.23 -5.12 2.19
CA LYS A 423 -2.45 -5.32 2.99
C LYS A 423 -2.28 -4.65 4.35
N ILE A 424 -3.13 -3.68 4.64
CA ILE A 424 -3.11 -2.96 5.92
C ILE A 424 -4.16 -3.53 6.86
N VAL A 425 -3.75 -3.86 8.09
CA VAL A 425 -4.64 -4.33 9.15
C VAL A 425 -4.46 -3.48 10.41
N GLU A 426 -5.55 -3.23 11.11
CA GLU A 426 -5.52 -2.52 12.39
C GLU A 426 -5.70 -3.47 13.58
N VAL A 427 -4.80 -3.36 14.56
CA VAL A 427 -4.90 -4.08 15.84
C VAL A 427 -5.48 -3.14 16.90
N PRO A 428 -6.67 -3.44 17.45
CA PRO A 428 -7.24 -2.70 18.56
C PRO A 428 -6.36 -2.77 19.81
N ILE A 429 -6.07 -1.61 20.40
CA ILE A 429 -5.30 -1.51 21.64
C ILE A 429 -6.05 -0.71 22.70
N ARG A 430 -5.78 -1.03 23.97
CA ARG A 430 -6.31 -0.26 25.11
C ARG A 430 -5.34 0.87 25.41
N TYR A 431 -5.72 2.07 24.99
CA TYR A 431 -4.92 3.27 25.21
C TYR A 431 -4.92 3.67 26.68
N ARG A 432 -3.75 3.70 27.31
CA ARG A 432 -3.57 4.07 28.72
C ARG A 432 -3.25 5.55 28.87
N VAL A 433 -3.56 6.09 30.05
CA VAL A 433 -3.10 7.44 30.43
C VAL A 433 -1.58 7.43 30.57
N ARG A 434 -0.93 8.45 30.01
CA ARG A 434 0.51 8.69 30.13
C ARG A 434 0.86 8.96 31.59
N THR A 435 1.87 8.27 32.12
CA THR A 435 2.30 8.37 33.52
C THR A 435 3.42 9.39 33.75
N TYR A 436 4.20 9.71 32.71
CA TYR A 436 5.35 10.62 32.78
C TYR A 436 5.46 11.48 31.50
N GLY A 437 5.91 12.73 31.62
CA GLY A 437 6.08 13.68 30.50
C GLY A 437 4.79 14.42 30.08
N TYR A 438 4.94 15.38 29.14
CA TYR A 438 3.84 16.23 28.63
C TYR A 438 3.51 15.95 27.16
N THR A 439 2.24 16.04 26.78
CA THR A 439 1.81 15.89 25.39
C THR A 439 2.22 17.09 24.53
N SER A 440 2.99 16.86 23.46
CA SER A 440 3.40 17.88 22.50
C SER A 440 2.35 18.21 21.41
N ILE A 441 1.15 17.61 21.51
CA ILE A 441 0.11 17.67 20.47
C ILE A 441 -0.78 18.90 20.63
N SER A 442 -0.68 19.84 19.69
CA SER A 442 -1.62 20.97 19.57
C SER A 442 -2.76 20.63 18.62
N ARG A 443 -4.00 20.63 19.12
CA ARG A 443 -5.20 20.15 18.39
C ARG A 443 -5.43 20.85 17.05
N PHE A 444 -5.36 22.19 17.03
CA PHE A 444 -5.72 22.97 15.84
C PHE A 444 -4.56 22.97 14.84
N ARG A 445 -3.33 23.13 15.33
CA ARG A 445 -2.13 23.07 14.50
C ARG A 445 -2.00 21.69 13.85
N HIS A 446 -2.16 20.61 14.61
CA HIS A 446 -2.03 19.25 14.09
C HIS A 446 -3.24 18.86 13.23
N GLY A 447 -4.45 19.30 13.57
CA GLY A 447 -5.62 19.16 12.69
C GLY A 447 -5.42 19.81 11.31
N TRP A 448 -4.84 21.02 11.27
CA TRP A 448 -4.51 21.69 10.00
C TRP A 448 -3.43 20.95 9.20
N ILE A 449 -2.40 20.42 9.87
CA ILE A 449 -1.38 19.58 9.22
C ILE A 449 -2.03 18.33 8.64
N LEU A 450 -2.93 17.66 9.36
CA LEU A 450 -3.63 16.48 8.86
C LEU A 450 -4.51 16.80 7.65
N LEU A 451 -5.19 17.96 7.62
CA LEU A 451 -5.91 18.42 6.43
C LEU A 451 -4.98 18.62 5.24
N LYS A 452 -3.80 19.23 5.46
CA LYS A 452 -2.77 19.34 4.41
C LYS A 452 -2.30 17.97 3.91
N MET A 453 -2.14 17.00 4.81
CA MET A 453 -1.80 15.62 4.44
C MET A 453 -2.90 14.95 3.62
N CYS A 454 -4.17 15.12 4.00
CA CYS A 454 -5.29 14.61 3.21
C CYS A 454 -5.32 15.22 1.80
N PHE A 455 -5.12 16.53 1.68
CA PHE A 455 -5.06 17.20 0.37
C PHE A 455 -3.86 16.75 -0.45
N PHE A 456 -2.70 16.61 0.17
CA PHE A 456 -1.49 16.09 -0.46
C PHE A 456 -1.70 14.66 -1.00
N ALA A 457 -2.20 13.76 -0.15
CA ALA A 457 -2.54 12.39 -0.53
C ALA A 457 -3.62 12.35 -1.61
N PHE A 458 -4.64 13.20 -1.56
CA PHE A 458 -5.66 13.30 -2.60
C PHE A 458 -5.03 13.61 -3.96
N ARG A 459 -4.17 14.63 -4.03
CA ARG A 459 -3.46 14.98 -5.27
C ARG A 459 -2.55 13.86 -5.77
N LYS A 460 -1.84 13.19 -4.87
CA LYS A 460 -0.83 12.17 -5.22
C LYS A 460 -1.38 10.77 -5.48
N ILE A 461 -2.56 10.44 -4.96
CA ILE A 461 -3.14 9.08 -5.03
C ILE A 461 -4.41 9.08 -5.89
N LYS A 462 -5.27 10.11 -5.76
CA LYS A 462 -6.58 10.13 -6.43
C LYS A 462 -6.57 10.85 -7.78
N LEU A 463 -5.69 11.84 -7.95
CA LEU A 463 -5.56 12.64 -9.18
C LEU A 463 -4.43 12.17 -10.12
N THR A 464 -3.95 10.94 -9.93
CA THR A 464 -2.96 10.29 -10.82
C THR A 464 -3.70 9.58 -11.94
#